data_AF-A0A8J6N621-F1
#
_entry.id   AF-A0A8J6N621-F1
#
_cell.length_a   1.000
_cell.length_b   1.000
_cell.length_c   1.000
_cell.angle_alpha   90.00
_cell.angle_beta   90.00
_cell.angle_gamma   90.00
#
_symmetry.space_group_name_H-M   'P 1'
#
loop_
_entity.id
_entity.type
_entity.pdbx_description
1 polymer ?
#
loop_
_entity_poly.entity_id
_entity_poly.type
_entity_poly.pdbx_seq_one_letter_code
_entity_poly.pdbx_strand_id
1 'polypeptide(L)' 'MKGFYNQILKINLSDQSYQTEPVADDILEKYLGGKGLATHLLLEN' A
#
# COMPACT_ATOMS: atom_id res chain seq x y z
N MET A 1 -10.68 -6.90 2.68
CA MET A 1 -10.56 -8.25 3.32
C MET A 1 -10.51 -8.18 4.85
N LYS A 2 -11.05 -9.16 5.58
CA LYS A 2 -10.90 -9.22 7.06
C LYS A 2 -9.40 -9.32 7.43
N GLY A 3 -8.94 -8.46 8.33
CA GLY A 3 -7.53 -8.40 8.75
C GLY A 3 -6.67 -7.37 7.99
N PHE A 4 -7.23 -6.71 6.97
CA PHE A 4 -6.57 -5.64 6.23
C PHE A 4 -7.36 -4.34 6.31
N TYR A 5 -6.66 -3.20 6.30
CA TYR A 5 -7.27 -1.88 6.21
C TYR A 5 -7.59 -1.45 4.77
N ASN A 6 -7.08 -2.19 3.77
CA ASN A 6 -7.25 -1.88 2.35
C ASN A 6 -6.78 -0.48 1.96
N GLN A 7 -5.76 0.04 2.64
CA GLN A 7 -5.29 1.42 2.49
C GLN A 7 -3.77 1.51 2.67
N ILE A 8 -3.13 2.45 1.96
CA ILE A 8 -1.74 2.87 2.13
C ILE A 8 -1.73 4.37 2.45
N LEU A 9 -0.99 4.77 3.49
CA LEU A 9 -0.67 6.16 3.75
C LEU A 9 0.65 6.51 3.05
N LYS A 10 0.59 7.40 2.06
CA LYS A 10 1.79 7.98 1.44
C LYS A 10 2.06 9.34 2.06
N ILE A 11 3.31 9.57 2.44
CA ILE A 11 3.78 10.82 3.04
C ILE A 11 4.89 11.36 2.17
N ASN A 12 4.73 12.59 1.69
CA ASN A 12 5.78 13.32 0.99
C ASN A 12 6.44 14.31 1.96
N LEU A 13 7.72 14.06 2.26
CA LEU A 13 8.47 14.88 3.21
C LEU A 13 8.92 16.22 2.61
N SER A 14 9.01 16.34 1.28
CA SER A 14 9.46 17.57 0.61
C SER A 14 8.42 18.68 0.69
N ASP A 15 7.13 18.35 0.57
CA ASP A 15 6.02 19.29 0.60
C ASP A 15 5.15 19.19 1.87
N GLN A 16 5.52 18.31 2.80
CA GLN A 16 4.80 18.07 4.07
C GLN A 16 3.33 17.66 3.85
N SER A 17 3.05 16.92 2.78
CA SER A 17 1.72 16.41 2.46
C SER A 17 1.57 14.91 2.75
N TYR A 18 0.31 14.47 2.85
CA TYR A 18 -0.04 13.07 2.95
C TYR A 18 -1.26 12.75 2.10
N GLN A 19 -1.36 11.51 1.65
CA GLN A 19 -2.55 10.98 0.99
C GLN A 19 -2.79 9.54 1.40
N THR A 20 -4.07 9.17 1.50
CA THR A 20 -4.48 7.78 1.73
C THR A 20 -4.99 7.22 0.40
N GLU A 21 -4.37 6.14 -0.06
CA GLU A 21 -4.75 5.45 -1.28
C GLU A 21 -5.40 4.10 -0.97
N PRO A 22 -6.50 3.74 -1.64
CA PRO A 22 -7.09 2.42 -1.48
C PRO A 22 -6.19 1.35 -2.11
N VAL A 23 -6.18 0.17 -1.50
CA VAL A 23 -5.53 -1.03 -2.05
C VAL A 23 -6.60 -2.05 -2.36
N ALA A 24 -6.62 -2.50 -3.61
CA ALA A 24 -7.56 -3.51 -4.09
C ALA A 24 -7.34 -4.86 -3.35
N ASP A 25 -8.44 -5.58 -3.12
CA ASP A 25 -8.40 -6.85 -2.39
C ASP A 25 -7.53 -7.90 -3.11
N ASP A 26 -7.50 -7.93 -4.44
CA ASP A 26 -6.71 -8.86 -5.24
C ASP A 26 -5.18 -8.70 -5.03
N ILE A 27 -4.71 -7.47 -4.86
CA ILE A 27 -3.32 -7.17 -4.47
C ILE A 27 -3.02 -7.73 -3.09
N LEU A 28 -3.92 -7.55 -2.12
CA LEU A 28 -3.75 -8.06 -0.76
C LEU A 28 -3.86 -9.59 -0.70
N GLU A 29 -4.70 -10.22 -1.52
CA GLU A 29 -4.76 -11.68 -1.63
C GLU A 29 -3.46 -12.26 -2.20
N LYS A 30 -2.89 -11.61 -3.21
CA LYS A 30 -1.68 -12.07 -3.90
C LYS A 30 -0.41 -11.88 -3.09
N TYR A 31 -0.30 -10.76 -2.37
CA TYR A 31 0.94 -10.38 -1.69
C TYR A 31 0.85 -10.40 -0.17
N LEU A 32 -0.34 -10.60 0.40
CA LEU A 32 -0.68 -10.51 1.82
C LEU A 32 -0.36 -9.14 2.39
N GLY A 33 0.90 -8.88 2.71
CA GLY A 33 1.36 -7.64 3.32
C GLY A 33 2.87 -7.65 3.52
N GLY A 34 3.36 -6.76 4.40
CA GLY A 34 4.77 -6.71 4.79
C GLY A 34 5.70 -6.61 3.58
N LYS A 35 6.70 -7.49 3.53
CA LYS A 35 7.73 -7.47 2.46
C LYS A 35 7.18 -7.81 1.08
N GLY A 36 6.19 -8.70 0.98
CA GLY A 36 5.60 -9.09 -0.31
C GLY A 36 4.91 -7.90 -0.97
N LEU A 37 4.04 -7.23 -0.22
CA LEU A 37 3.36 -6.02 -0.67
C LEU A 37 4.35 -4.88 -0.93
N ALA A 38 5.32 -4.66 -0.06
CA ALA A 38 6.32 -3.61 -0.23
C ALA A 38 7.14 -3.79 -1.52
N THR A 39 7.61 -5.01 -1.83
CA THR A 39 8.37 -5.27 -3.06
C THR A 39 7.53 -5.04 -4.31
N HIS A 40 6.26 -5.44 -4.30
CA HIS A 40 5.35 -5.19 -5.41
C HIS A 40 5.18 -3.68 -5.66
N LEU A 41 4.89 -2.89 -4.62
CA LEU A 41 4.74 -1.43 -4.72
C LEU A 41 6.02 -0.72 -5.18
N LEU A 42 7.19 -1.24 -4.82
CA LEU A 42 8.47 -0.69 -5.29
C LEU A 42 8.72 -0.96 -6.78
N LEU A 43 8.19 -2.06 -7.32
CA LEU A 43 8.35 -2.43 -8.74
C LEU A 43 7.32 -1.76 -9.67
N GLU A 44 6.22 -1.24 -9.12
CA GLU A 44 5.18 -0.54 -9.90
C GLU A 44 5.40 0.97 -10.05
N ASN A 45 6.32 1.58 -9.28
CA ASN A 45 6.72 3.00 -9.43
C ASN A 45 7.77 3.17 -10.53
#